data_AF-A0A534GWT1-F1
#
_entry.id   AF-A0A534GWT1-F1
#
_cell.length_a   1.000
_cell.length_b   1.000
_cell.length_c   1.000
_cell.angle_alpha   90.00
_cell.angle_beta   90.00
_cell.angle_gamma   90.00
#
_symmetry.space_group_name_H-M   'P 1'
#
loop_
_entity.id
_entity.type
_entity.pdbx_description
1 polymer ?
#
loop_
_entity_poly.entity_id
_entity_poly.type
_entity_poly.pdbx_seq_one_letter_code
_entity_poly.pdbx_strand_id
1 'polypeptide(L)'
;PPPSSAWRTRQIYMAHFALTDVAAGRFRFARKLSREALALAGAQAAPFRVWIDDWSLEAASGAAVSGATWTLRAAQPGYEVDLVLEPLTPPVLNGEAGFSRKSAEPGDASFYYSIPRLEVRGRLVRDNHPIDVRGLAWFDREWGSGALRAREVGWDWFALQLNDGATLMFYALRNRDGTRDRHSAGTWVDPSGASRPLTSEEVAIDVLDHWSNARGTRYPSSWRIRVPSLSLEVGVRPVLADQEFRSTPTYWEGAVDVSGTRGGAGIAGRGYVELVGYAAERSSRRATGAKALLGR
;
A
#
# COMPACT_ATOMS: atom_id res chain seq x y z
N PRO A 1 7.00 -24.19 26.12
CA PRO A 1 8.20 -25.01 25.80
C PRO A 1 8.90 -24.41 24.57
N PRO A 2 10.25 -24.39 24.53
CA PRO A 2 10.97 -24.02 23.31
C PRO A 2 10.52 -24.94 22.16
N PRO A 3 10.45 -24.44 20.92
CA PRO A 3 10.02 -25.26 19.79
C PRO A 3 10.91 -26.49 19.66
N SER A 4 10.31 -27.65 19.43
CA SER A 4 11.02 -28.94 19.29
C SER A 4 11.93 -29.04 18.06
N SER A 5 12.01 -27.99 17.26
CA SER A 5 12.80 -27.90 16.04
C SER A 5 13.07 -26.44 15.70
N ALA A 6 14.28 -26.12 15.21
CA ALA A 6 14.62 -24.80 14.69
C ALA A 6 13.75 -24.37 13.48
N TRP A 7 13.02 -25.29 12.87
CA TRP A 7 12.08 -25.05 11.77
C TRP A 7 10.67 -24.65 12.21
N ARG A 8 10.36 -24.77 13.50
CA ARG A 8 9.03 -24.46 14.05
C ARG A 8 9.00 -23.01 14.52
N THR A 9 8.13 -22.22 13.90
CA THR A 9 7.81 -20.84 14.30
C THR A 9 6.31 -20.61 14.28
N ARG A 10 5.86 -19.57 14.97
CA ARG A 10 4.48 -19.06 14.93
C ARG A 10 4.36 -17.81 14.06
N GLN A 11 5.47 -17.37 13.45
CA GLN A 11 5.56 -16.17 12.63
C GLN A 11 5.79 -16.55 11.17
N ILE A 12 5.04 -15.91 10.29
CA ILE A 12 5.12 -16.08 8.85
C ILE A 12 5.28 -14.70 8.25
N TYR A 13 6.24 -14.56 7.34
CA TYR A 13 6.48 -13.36 6.57
C TYR A 13 6.00 -13.59 5.15
N MET A 14 5.32 -12.60 4.61
CA MET A 14 4.90 -12.54 3.22
C MET A 14 5.44 -11.25 2.63
N ALA A 15 5.99 -11.32 1.42
CA ALA A 15 6.31 -10.13 0.65
C ALA A 15 5.92 -10.34 -0.80
N HIS A 16 5.65 -9.24 -1.48
CA HIS A 16 5.49 -9.22 -2.92
C HIS A 16 6.07 -7.92 -3.46
N PHE A 17 6.43 -7.93 -4.73
CA PHE A 17 6.76 -6.72 -5.46
C PHE A 17 6.26 -6.84 -6.89
N ALA A 18 5.95 -5.69 -7.49
CA ALA A 18 5.44 -5.61 -8.84
C ALA A 18 6.13 -4.50 -9.63
N LEU A 19 6.11 -4.64 -10.95
CA LEU A 19 6.59 -3.66 -11.91
C LEU A 19 5.54 -3.45 -13.00
N THR A 20 5.05 -2.22 -13.10
CA THR A 20 4.16 -1.77 -14.18
C THR A 20 4.99 -1.08 -15.26
N ASP A 21 5.15 -1.73 -16.41
CA ASP A 21 5.74 -1.12 -17.60
C ASP A 21 4.64 -0.62 -18.53
N VAL A 22 4.37 0.69 -18.47
CA VAL A 22 3.32 1.34 -19.25
C VAL A 22 3.61 1.26 -20.75
N ALA A 23 4.86 1.45 -21.17
CA ALA A 23 5.23 1.45 -22.58
C ALA A 23 5.06 0.06 -23.22
N ALA A 24 5.35 -0.99 -22.44
CA ALA A 24 5.14 -2.38 -22.86
C ALA A 24 3.73 -2.92 -22.55
N GLY A 25 2.86 -2.13 -21.91
CA GLY A 25 1.52 -2.55 -21.48
C GLY A 25 1.55 -3.78 -20.56
N ARG A 26 2.55 -3.88 -19.66
CA ARG A 26 2.85 -5.11 -18.93
C ARG A 26 2.96 -4.89 -17.43
N PHE A 27 2.18 -5.67 -16.66
CA PHE A 27 2.30 -5.79 -15.21
C PHE A 27 2.98 -7.12 -14.85
N ARG A 28 4.11 -7.05 -14.14
CA ARG A 28 4.86 -8.22 -13.63
C ARG A 28 4.85 -8.19 -12.11
N PHE A 29 4.79 -9.35 -11.48
CA PHE A 29 4.83 -9.44 -10.03
C PHE A 29 5.43 -10.75 -9.56
N ALA A 30 5.97 -10.74 -8.34
CA ALA A 30 6.33 -11.95 -7.63
C ALA A 30 5.97 -11.86 -6.16
N ARG A 31 5.96 -13.03 -5.52
CA ARG A 31 5.65 -13.18 -4.10
C ARG A 31 6.57 -14.18 -3.44
N LYS A 32 6.78 -13.98 -2.15
CA LYS A 32 7.45 -14.92 -1.25
C LYS A 32 6.63 -15.10 0.01
N LEU A 33 6.66 -16.31 0.55
CA LEU A 33 6.08 -16.69 1.82
C LEU A 33 7.10 -17.54 2.56
N SER A 34 7.55 -17.08 3.72
CA SER A 34 8.59 -17.77 4.47
C SER A 34 8.32 -17.73 5.97
N ARG A 35 8.92 -18.69 6.66
CA ARG A 35 8.87 -18.80 8.11
C ARG A 35 9.96 -17.91 8.71
N GLU A 36 9.70 -17.35 9.87
CA GLU A 36 10.76 -16.84 10.74
C GLU A 36 11.55 -18.02 11.34
N ALA A 37 12.33 -18.68 10.51
CA ALA A 37 13.15 -19.83 10.87
C ALA A 37 14.46 -19.74 10.12
N LEU A 38 15.57 -20.05 10.79
CA LEU A 38 16.90 -20.11 10.17
C LEU A 38 17.28 -18.86 9.37
N ALA A 39 16.85 -17.68 9.85
CA ALA A 39 17.04 -16.39 9.20
C ALA A 39 16.48 -16.27 7.76
N LEU A 40 15.59 -17.17 7.34
CA LEU A 40 14.94 -17.10 6.02
C LEU A 40 14.06 -15.87 5.87
N ALA A 41 13.46 -15.40 6.95
CA ALA A 41 12.73 -14.13 6.98
C ALA A 41 12.76 -13.56 8.39
N GLY A 42 12.56 -12.25 8.49
CA GLY A 42 12.53 -11.57 9.78
C GLY A 42 12.34 -10.07 9.67
N ALA A 43 12.20 -9.45 10.85
CA ALA A 43 12.19 -8.02 11.04
C ALA A 43 13.05 -7.65 12.25
N GLN A 44 13.83 -6.59 12.11
CA GLN A 44 14.68 -6.03 13.14
C GLN A 44 14.48 -4.52 13.19
N ALA A 45 14.40 -3.96 14.40
CA ALA A 45 14.13 -2.54 14.60
C ALA A 45 15.40 -1.67 14.50
N ALA A 46 16.54 -2.16 15.01
CA ALA A 46 17.79 -1.41 15.06
C ALA A 46 19.03 -2.32 14.81
N PRO A 47 19.85 -2.03 13.79
CA PRO A 47 19.48 -1.26 12.60
C PRO A 47 18.19 -1.80 11.97
N PHE A 48 17.40 -0.92 11.36
CA PHE A 48 16.15 -1.32 10.71
C PHE A 48 16.43 -2.27 9.55
N ARG A 49 15.78 -3.43 9.56
CA ARG A 49 15.85 -4.41 8.48
C ARG A 49 14.59 -5.27 8.47
N VAL A 50 13.96 -5.42 7.31
CA VAL A 50 12.94 -6.44 7.05
C VAL A 50 13.37 -7.25 5.84
N TRP A 51 13.25 -8.56 5.89
CA TRP A 51 13.73 -9.41 4.81
C TRP A 51 12.95 -10.72 4.64
N ILE A 52 13.01 -11.25 3.43
CA ILE A 52 12.56 -12.59 3.06
C ILE A 52 13.48 -13.15 1.96
N ASP A 53 14.23 -14.18 2.31
CA ASP A 53 15.36 -14.71 1.55
C ASP A 53 16.34 -13.57 1.14
N ASP A 54 16.47 -13.31 -0.15
CA ASP A 54 17.30 -12.28 -0.77
C ASP A 54 16.57 -10.93 -0.97
N TRP A 55 15.30 -10.81 -0.61
CA TRP A 55 14.58 -9.53 -0.66
C TRP A 55 14.70 -8.81 0.67
N SER A 56 14.99 -7.52 0.65
CA SER A 56 15.13 -6.73 1.87
C SER A 56 14.78 -5.25 1.70
N LEU A 57 14.36 -4.64 2.80
CA LEU A 57 14.39 -3.20 3.02
C LEU A 57 15.19 -2.95 4.29
N GLU A 58 16.26 -2.18 4.20
CA GLU A 58 17.21 -1.97 5.32
C GLU A 58 17.70 -0.53 5.40
N ALA A 59 17.87 -0.02 6.62
CA ALA A 59 18.47 1.29 6.85
C ALA A 59 19.98 1.24 6.81
N ALA A 60 20.60 2.36 6.40
CA ALA A 60 22.01 2.59 6.64
C ALA A 60 22.33 2.44 8.14
N SER A 61 23.47 1.82 8.45
CA SER A 61 23.82 1.37 9.81
C SER A 61 23.63 2.44 10.89
N GLY A 62 22.97 2.07 11.99
CA GLY A 62 22.83 2.92 13.18
C GLY A 62 21.72 3.97 13.14
N ALA A 63 21.01 4.13 12.01
CA ALA A 63 19.92 5.08 11.91
C ALA A 63 18.59 4.52 12.45
N ALA A 64 17.82 5.37 13.14
CA ALA A 64 16.44 5.08 13.50
C ALA A 64 15.57 4.95 12.24
N VAL A 65 14.47 4.20 12.29
CA VAL A 65 13.59 3.96 11.12
C VAL A 65 13.18 5.30 10.46
N SER A 66 12.75 6.27 11.25
CA SER A 66 12.32 7.58 10.78
C SER A 66 13.50 8.46 10.35
N GLY A 67 13.48 8.95 9.11
CA GLY A 67 14.51 9.86 8.58
C GLY A 67 15.79 9.17 8.11
N ALA A 68 15.87 7.83 8.19
CA ALA A 68 16.96 7.08 7.61
C ALA A 68 16.82 6.93 6.09
N THR A 69 17.95 6.95 5.40
CA THR A 69 18.05 6.44 4.04
C THR A 69 17.97 4.91 4.08
N TRP A 70 17.14 4.33 3.21
CA TRP A 70 16.95 2.90 3.09
C TRP A 70 17.47 2.36 1.76
N THR A 71 17.85 1.10 1.75
CA THR A 71 18.08 0.33 0.53
C THR A 71 17.02 -0.75 0.41
N LEU A 72 16.33 -0.80 -0.73
CA LEU A 72 15.34 -1.80 -1.10
C LEU A 72 15.92 -2.69 -2.20
N ARG A 73 15.98 -3.99 -1.95
CA ARG A 73 16.36 -4.99 -2.94
C ARG A 73 15.28 -6.04 -3.10
N ALA A 74 14.90 -6.31 -4.35
CA ALA A 74 14.04 -7.44 -4.68
C ALA A 74 14.33 -7.90 -6.12
N ALA A 75 14.50 -9.20 -6.29
CA ALA A 75 14.90 -9.78 -7.57
C ALA A 75 14.03 -10.99 -7.96
N GLN A 76 13.79 -11.10 -9.26
CA GLN A 76 13.26 -12.29 -9.94
C GLN A 76 13.91 -12.40 -11.33
N PRO A 77 13.90 -13.59 -11.95
CA PRO A 77 14.37 -13.74 -13.32
C PRO A 77 13.71 -12.73 -14.26
N GLY A 78 14.53 -11.85 -14.86
CA GLY A 78 14.10 -10.85 -15.83
C GLY A 78 13.62 -9.51 -15.27
N TYR A 79 13.46 -9.33 -13.96
CA TYR A 79 13.18 -8.03 -13.36
C TYR A 79 13.60 -7.93 -11.88
N GLU A 80 14.31 -6.85 -11.55
CA GLU A 80 14.97 -6.63 -10.26
C GLU A 80 14.96 -5.14 -9.92
N VAL A 81 14.88 -4.81 -8.64
CA VAL A 81 15.07 -3.47 -8.11
C VAL A 81 16.19 -3.46 -7.08
N ASP A 82 17.11 -2.51 -7.20
CA ASP A 82 18.06 -2.09 -6.15
C ASP A 82 17.96 -0.57 -6.03
N LEU A 83 17.24 -0.11 -5.02
CA LEU A 83 16.80 1.27 -4.88
C LEU A 83 17.23 1.84 -3.54
N VAL A 84 17.68 3.09 -3.56
CA VAL A 84 17.87 3.93 -2.39
C VAL A 84 16.63 4.80 -2.22
N LEU A 85 16.07 4.80 -1.01
CA LEU A 85 14.90 5.58 -0.62
C LEU A 85 15.30 6.59 0.46
N GLU A 86 15.00 7.86 0.22
CA GLU A 86 15.34 8.96 1.12
C GLU A 86 14.07 9.74 1.50
N PRO A 87 13.64 9.72 2.77
CA PRO A 87 12.47 10.47 3.22
C PRO A 87 12.62 11.98 2.95
N LEU A 88 11.67 12.56 2.21
CA LEU A 88 11.58 14.01 1.97
C LEU A 88 10.65 14.71 2.97
N THR A 89 9.85 13.93 3.69
CA THR A 89 8.88 14.42 4.68
C THR A 89 9.04 13.62 5.98
N PRO A 90 8.73 14.20 7.15
CA PRO A 90 8.63 13.43 8.38
C PRO A 90 7.51 12.38 8.29
N PRO A 91 7.52 11.35 9.16
CA PRO A 91 6.39 10.44 9.30
C PRO A 91 5.10 11.19 9.64
N VAL A 92 4.02 10.82 8.98
CA VAL A 92 2.67 11.35 9.17
C VAL A 92 1.83 10.30 9.87
N LEU A 93 1.37 10.61 11.09
CA LEU A 93 0.53 9.73 11.88
C LEU A 93 -0.90 9.69 11.32
N ASN A 94 -1.39 8.51 11.00
CA ASN A 94 -2.75 8.32 10.47
C ASN A 94 -3.76 8.10 11.62
N GLY A 95 -5.01 8.52 11.42
CA GLY A 95 -6.04 8.42 12.45
C GLY A 95 -5.81 9.38 13.63
N GLU A 96 -6.17 8.96 14.83
CA GLU A 96 -6.01 9.77 16.05
C GLU A 96 -4.60 9.57 16.62
N ALA A 97 -3.67 10.46 16.27
CA ALA A 97 -2.27 10.39 16.69
C ALA A 97 -1.60 9.03 16.42
N GLY A 98 -1.91 8.42 15.26
CA GLY A 98 -1.37 7.13 14.84
C GLY A 98 -2.29 5.97 15.17
N PHE A 99 -3.32 6.16 15.99
CA PHE A 99 -4.34 5.15 16.27
C PHE A 99 -5.44 5.19 15.21
N SER A 100 -5.43 4.23 14.28
CA SER A 100 -6.40 4.10 13.20
C SER A 100 -7.44 3.05 13.54
N ARG A 101 -8.60 3.50 14.02
CA ARG A 101 -9.75 2.63 14.33
C ARG A 101 -10.39 2.13 13.05
N LYS A 102 -10.54 0.82 12.91
CA LYS A 102 -11.09 0.17 11.71
C LYS A 102 -12.55 -0.29 11.90
N SER A 103 -13.02 -0.42 13.14
CA SER A 103 -14.45 -0.62 13.43
C SER A 103 -14.87 -0.12 14.81
N ALA A 104 -16.14 -0.32 15.18
CA ALA A 104 -16.68 0.06 16.48
C ALA A 104 -16.25 -0.89 17.62
N GLU A 105 -15.75 -2.07 17.28
CA GLU A 105 -15.40 -3.11 18.26
C GLU A 105 -14.10 -2.76 19.01
N PRO A 106 -14.05 -2.91 20.34
CA PRO A 106 -12.84 -2.70 21.12
C PRO A 106 -11.67 -3.56 20.61
N GLY A 107 -10.52 -2.93 20.37
CA GLY A 107 -9.31 -3.60 19.87
C GLY A 107 -9.23 -3.75 18.36
N ASP A 108 -10.22 -3.24 17.60
CA ASP A 108 -10.19 -3.22 16.15
C ASP A 108 -9.56 -1.94 15.60
N ALA A 109 -8.25 -1.86 15.77
CA ALA A 109 -7.45 -0.73 15.37
C ALA A 109 -6.03 -1.18 15.02
N SER A 110 -5.38 -0.31 14.26
CA SER A 110 -3.96 -0.41 13.97
C SER A 110 -3.25 0.86 14.45
N PHE A 111 -1.99 0.71 14.84
CA PHE A 111 -1.06 1.83 14.79
C PHE A 111 -0.59 2.00 13.36
N TYR A 112 -0.66 3.22 12.84
CA TYR A 112 -0.46 3.48 11.43
C TYR A 112 0.18 4.85 11.20
N TYR A 113 1.28 4.87 10.44
CA TYR A 113 1.84 6.09 9.88
C TYR A 113 2.31 5.87 8.45
N SER A 114 2.46 6.98 7.72
CA SER A 114 3.00 7.00 6.38
C SER A 114 4.27 7.85 6.31
N ILE A 115 5.15 7.60 5.36
CA ILE A 115 6.10 8.60 4.86
C ILE A 115 5.64 8.94 3.44
N PRO A 116 4.87 10.02 3.27
CA PRO A 116 4.16 10.28 2.02
C PRO A 116 5.05 10.56 0.83
N ARG A 117 6.28 11.05 1.03
CA ARG A 117 7.22 11.35 -0.05
C ARG A 117 8.61 10.83 0.31
N LEU A 118 9.08 9.84 -0.44
CA LEU A 118 10.47 9.42 -0.46
C LEU A 118 11.04 9.69 -1.85
N GLU A 119 12.23 10.31 -1.91
CA GLU A 119 13.01 10.30 -3.14
C GLU A 119 13.52 8.88 -3.38
N VAL A 120 13.37 8.41 -4.61
CA VAL A 120 13.88 7.12 -5.06
C VAL A 120 14.96 7.35 -6.10
N ARG A 121 16.09 6.66 -5.96
CA ARG A 121 17.14 6.56 -6.98
C ARG A 121 17.73 5.16 -6.96
N GLY A 122 18.21 4.67 -8.10
CA GLY A 122 18.91 3.39 -8.16
C GLY A 122 18.73 2.71 -9.49
N ARG A 123 18.75 1.38 -9.46
CA ARG A 123 18.75 0.54 -10.65
C ARG A 123 17.51 -0.33 -10.70
N LEU A 124 16.87 -0.35 -11.86
CA LEU A 124 15.86 -1.31 -12.25
C LEU A 124 16.47 -2.21 -13.34
N VAL A 125 16.30 -3.52 -13.21
CA VAL A 125 16.51 -4.44 -14.34
C VAL A 125 15.17 -4.72 -14.99
N ARG A 126 15.06 -4.49 -16.29
CA ARG A 126 13.89 -4.79 -17.10
C ARG A 126 14.29 -5.66 -18.28
N ASP A 127 13.78 -6.88 -18.33
CA ASP A 127 14.09 -7.84 -19.41
C ASP A 127 15.61 -8.02 -19.56
N ASN A 128 16.30 -8.18 -18.42
CA ASN A 128 17.77 -8.25 -18.27
C ASN A 128 18.56 -7.00 -18.66
N HIS A 129 17.89 -5.89 -18.97
CA HIS A 129 18.55 -4.61 -19.26
C HIS A 129 18.53 -3.73 -18.01
N PRO A 130 19.70 -3.30 -17.52
CA PRO A 130 19.77 -2.35 -16.41
C PRO A 130 19.40 -0.94 -16.87
N ILE A 131 18.65 -0.25 -16.02
CA ILE A 131 18.17 1.11 -16.24
C ILE A 131 18.32 1.88 -14.93
N ASP A 132 18.96 3.04 -14.99
CA ASP A 132 18.98 3.97 -13.87
C ASP A 132 17.63 4.67 -13.76
N VAL A 133 17.07 4.67 -12.57
CA VAL A 133 15.74 5.19 -12.30
C VAL A 133 15.79 6.23 -11.19
N ARG A 134 14.86 7.18 -11.27
CA ARG A 134 14.56 8.15 -10.22
C ARG A 134 13.05 8.38 -10.14
N GLY A 135 12.56 8.75 -8.97
CA GLY A 135 11.15 9.03 -8.79
C GLY A 135 10.78 9.34 -7.35
N LEU A 136 9.48 9.23 -7.07
CA LEU A 136 8.94 9.34 -5.72
C LEU A 136 8.28 8.03 -5.32
N ALA A 137 8.41 7.68 -4.05
CA ALA A 137 7.68 6.58 -3.42
C ALA A 137 6.85 7.09 -2.24
N TRP A 138 5.94 6.21 -1.81
CA TRP A 138 5.16 6.29 -0.59
C TRP A 138 5.51 5.07 0.26
N PHE A 139 5.61 5.24 1.58
CA PHE A 139 5.81 4.13 2.51
C PHE A 139 4.73 4.13 3.60
N ASP A 140 4.23 2.95 3.96
CA ASP A 140 3.22 2.78 4.99
C ASP A 140 3.62 1.75 6.05
N ARG A 141 3.53 2.14 7.32
CA ARG A 141 3.74 1.20 8.41
C ARG A 141 2.52 1.07 9.27
N GLU A 142 1.90 -0.11 9.20
CA GLU A 142 0.72 -0.48 9.96
C GLU A 142 0.99 -1.73 10.80
N TRP A 143 0.54 -1.74 12.06
CA TRP A 143 0.55 -2.92 12.92
C TRP A 143 -0.62 -2.92 13.89
N GLY A 144 -1.30 -4.06 14.02
CA GLY A 144 -2.54 -4.16 14.77
C GLY A 144 -3.15 -5.56 14.77
N SER A 145 -4.42 -5.65 15.14
CA SER A 145 -5.16 -6.92 15.23
C SER A 145 -5.62 -7.45 13.86
N GLY A 146 -5.59 -6.60 12.81
CA GLY A 146 -5.37 -6.95 11.39
C GLY A 146 -6.40 -7.83 10.68
N ALA A 147 -7.56 -8.10 11.26
CA ALA A 147 -8.56 -8.98 10.65
C ALA A 147 -9.75 -8.18 10.10
N LEU A 148 -9.95 -8.22 8.78
CA LEU A 148 -11.23 -7.86 8.17
C LEU A 148 -12.36 -8.64 8.82
N ARG A 149 -13.48 -7.96 9.07
CA ARG A 149 -14.62 -8.52 9.78
C ARG A 149 -15.56 -9.29 8.86
N ALA A 150 -16.47 -10.04 9.49
CA ALA A 150 -17.52 -10.78 8.78
C ALA A 150 -18.46 -9.89 7.96
N ARG A 151 -18.53 -8.57 8.22
CA ARG A 151 -19.36 -7.63 7.45
C ARG A 151 -18.63 -6.99 6.28
N GLU A 152 -17.31 -6.92 6.36
CA GLU A 152 -16.46 -6.31 5.34
C GLU A 152 -16.15 -7.35 4.26
N VAL A 153 -16.08 -6.91 3.01
CA VAL A 153 -15.63 -7.75 1.89
C VAL A 153 -14.21 -7.42 1.46
N GLY A 154 -13.73 -6.22 1.78
CA GLY A 154 -12.42 -5.72 1.38
C GLY A 154 -12.34 -4.21 1.53
N TRP A 155 -11.34 -3.62 0.91
CA TRP A 155 -11.09 -2.19 0.95
C TRP A 155 -10.60 -1.63 -0.38
N ASP A 156 -10.77 -0.33 -0.55
CA ASP A 156 -10.15 0.48 -1.59
C ASP A 156 -9.24 1.48 -0.90
N TRP A 157 -7.92 1.38 -1.10
CA TRP A 157 -6.94 2.27 -0.51
C TRP A 157 -6.33 3.17 -1.59
N PHE A 158 -6.19 4.45 -1.30
CA PHE A 158 -5.67 5.48 -2.19
C PHE A 158 -4.52 6.19 -1.48
N ALA A 159 -3.37 6.30 -2.14
CA ALA A 159 -2.32 7.25 -1.78
C ALA A 159 -1.95 8.10 -2.97
N LEU A 160 -2.22 9.40 -2.89
CA LEU A 160 -2.04 10.36 -3.96
C LEU A 160 -0.99 11.40 -3.54
N GLN A 161 0.00 11.60 -4.39
CA GLN A 161 0.98 12.68 -4.31
C GLN A 161 0.66 13.73 -5.37
N LEU A 162 0.33 14.93 -4.93
CA LEU A 162 0.00 16.05 -5.81
C LEU A 162 1.25 16.87 -6.13
N ASN A 163 1.20 17.56 -7.27
CA ASN A 163 2.31 18.35 -7.81
C ASN A 163 2.54 19.66 -7.04
N ASP A 164 1.58 20.12 -6.24
CA ASP A 164 1.72 21.26 -5.34
C ASP A 164 2.40 20.90 -4.00
N GLY A 165 2.80 19.64 -3.82
CA GLY A 165 3.43 19.13 -2.59
C GLY A 165 2.47 18.39 -1.67
N ALA A 166 1.16 18.62 -1.79
CA ALA A 166 0.16 18.00 -0.93
C ALA A 166 0.04 16.48 -1.17
N THR A 167 -0.46 15.77 -0.16
CA THR A 167 -0.73 14.35 -0.25
C THR A 167 -2.07 13.96 0.39
N LEU A 168 -2.70 12.93 -0.18
CA LEU A 168 -3.94 12.34 0.32
C LEU A 168 -3.76 10.83 0.46
N MET A 169 -3.93 10.31 1.68
CA MET A 169 -4.21 8.90 1.91
C MET A 169 -5.67 8.75 2.31
N PHE A 170 -6.37 7.77 1.74
CA PHE A 170 -7.71 7.41 2.19
C PHE A 170 -7.97 5.92 1.97
N TYR A 171 -8.57 5.25 2.94
CA TYR A 171 -9.08 3.89 2.77
C TYR A 171 -10.60 3.86 2.94
N ALA A 172 -11.26 3.26 1.96
CA ALA A 172 -12.69 2.96 1.99
C ALA A 172 -12.88 1.48 2.34
N LEU A 173 -13.36 1.19 3.53
CA LEU A 173 -13.78 -0.16 3.92
C LEU A 173 -15.15 -0.43 3.29
N ARG A 174 -15.29 -1.58 2.62
CA ARG A 174 -16.51 -1.91 1.89
C ARG A 174 -17.26 -3.02 2.61
N ASN A 175 -18.52 -2.75 2.91
CA ASN A 175 -19.46 -3.71 3.48
C ASN A 175 -19.98 -4.67 2.41
N ARG A 176 -20.47 -5.83 2.85
CA ARG A 176 -21.11 -6.85 1.99
C ARG A 176 -22.33 -6.34 1.23
N ASP A 177 -23.03 -5.35 1.76
CA ASP A 177 -24.17 -4.70 1.10
C ASP A 177 -23.76 -3.65 0.06
N GLY A 178 -22.45 -3.45 -0.15
CA GLY A 178 -21.90 -2.47 -1.09
C GLY A 178 -21.75 -1.07 -0.51
N THR A 179 -22.20 -0.82 0.73
CA THR A 179 -22.00 0.47 1.39
C THR A 179 -20.55 0.65 1.88
N ARG A 180 -20.14 1.91 2.06
CA ARG A 180 -18.87 2.23 2.70
C ARG A 180 -19.04 2.26 4.23
N ASP A 181 -18.13 1.61 4.95
CA ASP A 181 -18.14 1.66 6.42
C ASP A 181 -17.77 3.06 6.93
N ARG A 182 -18.40 3.49 8.02
CA ARG A 182 -18.15 4.79 8.66
C ARG A 182 -16.74 4.95 9.23
N HIS A 183 -16.04 3.84 9.48
CA HIS A 183 -14.64 3.85 9.95
C HIS A 183 -13.64 3.93 8.80
N SER A 184 -14.11 4.08 7.55
CA SER A 184 -13.28 4.58 6.45
C SER A 184 -12.71 5.93 6.82
N ALA A 185 -11.41 6.12 6.60
CA ALA A 185 -10.72 7.32 7.03
C ALA A 185 -9.52 7.60 6.14
N GLY A 186 -8.99 8.80 6.28
CA GLY A 186 -7.79 9.22 5.59
C GLY A 186 -7.02 10.29 6.32
N THR A 187 -5.96 10.73 5.67
CA THR A 187 -5.10 11.82 6.12
C THR A 187 -4.80 12.71 4.94
N TRP A 188 -5.04 14.00 5.10
CA TRP A 188 -4.57 15.04 4.19
C TRP A 188 -3.31 15.67 4.76
N VAL A 189 -2.30 15.87 3.93
CA VAL A 189 -1.11 16.66 4.26
C VAL A 189 -1.03 17.79 3.26
N ASP A 190 -1.03 19.04 3.75
CA ASP A 190 -0.93 20.20 2.89
C ASP A 190 0.53 20.46 2.43
N PRO A 191 0.77 21.39 1.50
CA PRO A 191 2.12 21.70 1.04
C PRO A 191 3.09 22.21 2.11
N SER A 192 2.59 22.71 3.25
CA SER A 192 3.41 23.12 4.39
C SER A 192 3.86 21.95 5.26
N GLY A 193 3.29 20.76 5.04
CA GLY A 193 3.52 19.55 5.84
C GLY A 193 2.56 19.40 7.02
N ALA A 194 1.60 20.32 7.20
CA ALA A 194 0.58 20.17 8.22
C ALA A 194 -0.39 19.05 7.81
N SER A 195 -0.64 18.12 8.73
CA SER A 195 -1.52 16.98 8.50
C SER A 195 -2.85 17.17 9.23
N ARG A 196 -3.93 16.66 8.64
CA ARG A 196 -5.24 16.56 9.27
C ARG A 196 -5.91 15.23 8.94
N PRO A 197 -6.60 14.61 9.90
CA PRO A 197 -7.42 13.44 9.60
C PRO A 197 -8.63 13.83 8.74
N LEU A 198 -9.14 12.84 8.00
CA LEU A 198 -10.37 12.90 7.21
C LEU A 198 -11.31 11.77 7.64
N THR A 199 -12.58 12.09 7.86
CA THR A 199 -13.61 11.08 8.12
C THR A 199 -14.19 10.52 6.82
N SER A 200 -14.97 9.44 6.94
CA SER A 200 -15.71 8.87 5.81
C SER A 200 -16.60 9.91 5.12
N GLU A 201 -17.29 10.75 5.88
CA GLU A 201 -18.25 11.74 5.38
C GLU A 201 -17.60 12.92 4.64
N GLU A 202 -16.34 13.26 4.97
CA GLU A 202 -15.63 14.35 4.32
C GLU A 202 -15.14 14.02 2.90
N VAL A 203 -15.04 12.72 2.57
CA VAL A 203 -14.47 12.25 1.31
C VAL A 203 -15.53 11.55 0.47
N ALA A 204 -15.92 12.16 -0.64
CA ALA A 204 -16.79 11.51 -1.63
C ALA A 204 -15.94 10.81 -2.69
N ILE A 205 -16.27 9.54 -2.99
CA ILE A 205 -15.60 8.73 -4.01
C ILE A 205 -16.69 8.18 -4.95
N ASP A 206 -16.72 8.68 -6.18
CA ASP A 206 -17.57 8.13 -7.24
C ASP A 206 -16.75 7.20 -8.13
N VAL A 207 -17.20 5.96 -8.31
CA VAL A 207 -16.61 5.07 -9.32
C VAL A 207 -17.21 5.41 -10.69
N LEU A 208 -16.36 5.83 -11.62
CA LEU A 208 -16.76 6.29 -12.95
C LEU A 208 -16.64 5.20 -14.02
N ASP A 209 -15.74 4.23 -13.84
CA ASP A 209 -15.50 3.16 -14.80
C ASP A 209 -15.00 1.90 -14.11
N HIS A 210 -15.06 0.76 -14.81
CA HIS A 210 -14.58 -0.52 -14.32
C HIS A 210 -13.85 -1.30 -15.41
N TRP A 211 -12.82 -2.02 -15.00
CA TRP A 211 -12.12 -3.02 -15.80
C TRP A 211 -12.52 -4.42 -15.35
N SER A 212 -12.55 -5.38 -16.29
CA SER A 212 -12.75 -6.79 -15.97
C SER A 212 -11.57 -7.60 -16.47
N ASN A 213 -11.04 -8.46 -15.60
CA ASN A 213 -10.02 -9.42 -16.01
C ASN A 213 -10.64 -10.51 -16.92
N ALA A 214 -9.78 -11.33 -17.54
CA ALA A 214 -10.22 -12.45 -18.39
C ALA A 214 -11.06 -13.53 -17.67
N ARG A 215 -11.11 -13.51 -16.33
CA ARG A 215 -11.91 -14.43 -15.49
C ARG A 215 -13.26 -13.83 -15.07
N GLY A 216 -13.59 -12.62 -15.53
CA GLY A 216 -14.83 -11.92 -15.21
C GLY A 216 -14.84 -11.23 -13.84
N THR A 217 -13.71 -11.16 -13.13
CA THR A 217 -13.60 -10.31 -11.94
C THR A 217 -13.58 -8.84 -12.34
N ARG A 218 -14.47 -8.05 -11.75
CA ARG A 218 -14.68 -6.64 -12.09
C ARG A 218 -14.12 -5.74 -11.01
N TYR A 219 -13.25 -4.79 -11.40
CA TYR A 219 -12.57 -3.83 -10.54
C TYR A 219 -12.94 -2.41 -10.95
N PRO A 220 -13.20 -1.48 -10.02
CA PRO A 220 -13.18 -0.04 -10.31
C PRO A 220 -11.86 0.35 -11.01
N SER A 221 -11.95 1.18 -12.05
CA SER A 221 -10.81 1.58 -12.87
C SER A 221 -10.84 3.05 -13.26
N SER A 222 -11.71 3.85 -12.66
CA SER A 222 -11.68 5.30 -12.71
C SER A 222 -12.50 5.83 -11.55
N TRP A 223 -11.98 6.84 -10.86
CA TRP A 223 -12.64 7.43 -9.70
C TRP A 223 -12.69 8.95 -9.84
N ARG A 224 -13.71 9.55 -9.24
CA ARG A 224 -13.72 10.97 -8.88
C ARG A 224 -13.69 11.07 -7.36
N ILE A 225 -12.68 11.73 -6.83
CA ILE A 225 -12.51 11.96 -5.39
C ILE A 225 -12.73 13.44 -5.11
N ARG A 226 -13.60 13.75 -4.16
CA ARG A 226 -13.90 15.12 -3.72
C ARG A 226 -13.75 15.24 -2.21
N VAL A 227 -13.09 16.32 -1.78
CA VAL A 227 -13.01 16.74 -0.39
C VAL A 227 -13.40 18.22 -0.33
N PRO A 228 -14.70 18.54 -0.14
CA PRO A 228 -15.20 19.92 -0.22
C PRO A 228 -14.50 20.89 0.72
N SER A 229 -14.16 20.43 1.94
CA SER A 229 -13.42 21.24 2.93
C SER A 229 -12.01 21.64 2.47
N LEU A 230 -11.46 20.98 1.44
CA LEU A 230 -10.19 21.33 0.80
C LEU A 230 -10.36 22.04 -0.54
N SER A 231 -11.60 22.23 -1.00
CA SER A 231 -11.90 22.60 -2.39
C SER A 231 -11.17 21.71 -3.40
N LEU A 232 -11.04 20.41 -3.09
CA LEU A 232 -10.33 19.43 -3.90
C LEU A 232 -11.34 18.58 -4.67
N GLU A 233 -11.17 18.51 -5.99
CA GLU A 233 -11.85 17.56 -6.87
C GLU A 233 -10.85 16.99 -7.86
N VAL A 234 -10.61 15.68 -7.81
CA VAL A 234 -9.65 15.01 -8.69
C VAL A 234 -10.23 13.75 -9.32
N GLY A 235 -9.93 13.56 -10.60
CA GLY A 235 -10.04 12.28 -11.27
C GLY A 235 -8.79 11.44 -11.00
N VAL A 236 -9.00 10.16 -10.69
CA VAL A 236 -7.94 9.17 -10.50
C VAL A 236 -8.12 8.08 -11.54
N ARG A 237 -7.07 7.77 -12.31
CA ARG A 237 -7.12 6.78 -13.39
C ARG A 237 -5.88 5.88 -13.37
N PRO A 238 -6.03 4.57 -13.57
CA PRO A 238 -4.91 3.66 -13.65
C PRO A 238 -4.07 3.95 -14.90
N VAL A 239 -2.74 3.85 -14.75
CA VAL A 239 -1.83 3.97 -15.90
C VAL A 239 -1.93 2.76 -16.84
N LEU A 240 -2.34 1.60 -16.29
CA LEU A 240 -2.72 0.39 -17.02
C LEU A 240 -3.91 -0.26 -16.31
N ALA A 241 -4.89 -0.75 -17.09
CA ALA A 241 -6.08 -1.38 -16.53
C ALA A 241 -5.77 -2.70 -15.80
N ASP A 242 -4.92 -3.55 -16.40
CA ASP A 242 -4.51 -4.83 -15.81
C ASP A 242 -3.28 -4.64 -14.91
N GLN A 243 -3.55 -4.43 -13.62
CA GLN A 243 -2.56 -4.44 -12.54
C GLN A 243 -3.02 -5.41 -11.44
N GLU A 244 -3.65 -6.53 -11.84
CA GLU A 244 -4.13 -7.55 -10.92
C GLU A 244 -2.98 -8.41 -10.39
N PHE A 245 -2.77 -8.35 -9.07
CA PHE A 245 -1.85 -9.20 -8.34
C PHE A 245 -2.56 -10.47 -7.83
N ARG A 246 -2.33 -11.57 -8.54
CA ARG A 246 -3.00 -12.86 -8.32
C ARG A 246 -2.36 -13.62 -7.14
N SER A 247 -2.68 -13.21 -5.92
CA SER A 247 -2.27 -13.85 -4.68
C SER A 247 -3.45 -14.34 -3.82
N THR A 248 -3.17 -14.68 -2.57
CA THR A 248 -4.21 -14.99 -1.57
C THR A 248 -3.95 -14.12 -0.34
N PRO A 249 -4.78 -13.09 -0.07
CA PRO A 249 -5.92 -12.67 -0.88
C PRO A 249 -5.49 -12.13 -2.26
N THR A 250 -6.40 -11.99 -3.22
CA THR A 250 -6.10 -11.37 -4.53
C THR A 250 -6.25 -9.86 -4.43
N TYR A 251 -5.29 -9.14 -4.99
CA TYR A 251 -5.25 -7.67 -4.99
C TYR A 251 -5.31 -7.14 -6.42
N TRP A 252 -5.81 -5.93 -6.59
CA TRP A 252 -5.44 -5.07 -7.71
C TRP A 252 -4.56 -3.96 -7.15
N GLU A 253 -3.36 -3.81 -7.68
CA GLU A 253 -2.26 -3.02 -7.11
C GLU A 253 -1.75 -2.08 -8.20
N GLY A 254 -2.40 -0.94 -8.37
CA GLY A 254 -2.20 -0.14 -9.56
C GLY A 254 -1.64 1.26 -9.34
N ALA A 255 -0.60 1.58 -10.10
CA ALA A 255 -0.17 2.96 -10.29
C ALA A 255 -1.28 3.75 -11.01
N VAL A 256 -1.52 4.97 -10.54
CA VAL A 256 -2.56 5.87 -11.04
C VAL A 256 -2.00 7.26 -11.34
N ASP A 257 -2.55 7.90 -12.37
CA ASP A 257 -2.40 9.34 -12.60
C ASP A 257 -3.60 10.08 -12.00
N VAL A 258 -3.33 11.32 -11.55
CA VAL A 258 -4.31 12.20 -10.90
C VAL A 258 -4.38 13.52 -11.65
N SER A 259 -5.59 14.01 -11.90
CA SER A 259 -5.82 15.32 -12.51
C SER A 259 -7.13 15.93 -12.04
N GLY A 260 -7.17 17.23 -11.79
CA GLY A 260 -8.40 17.93 -11.40
C GLY A 260 -8.13 19.35 -10.95
N THR A 261 -8.81 19.78 -9.89
CA THR A 261 -8.65 21.12 -9.32
C THR A 261 -8.52 21.13 -7.79
N ARG A 262 -7.80 22.14 -7.29
CA ARG A 262 -7.78 22.52 -5.86
C ARG A 262 -7.91 24.03 -5.74
N GLY A 263 -8.92 24.50 -5.02
CA GLY A 263 -9.19 25.94 -4.89
C GLY A 263 -9.46 26.63 -6.24
N GLY A 264 -10.01 25.89 -7.22
CA GLY A 264 -10.26 26.37 -8.58
C GLY A 264 -9.05 26.34 -9.52
N ALA A 265 -7.83 26.11 -9.01
CA ALA A 265 -6.63 25.96 -9.83
C ALA A 265 -6.43 24.50 -10.27
N GLY A 266 -5.87 24.29 -11.47
CA GLY A 266 -5.55 22.95 -11.97
C GLY A 266 -4.49 22.26 -11.11
N ILE A 267 -4.72 21.00 -10.77
CA ILE A 267 -3.81 20.16 -9.99
C ILE A 267 -3.61 18.82 -10.70
N ALA A 268 -2.40 18.30 -10.60
CA ALA A 268 -2.04 17.00 -11.16
C ALA A 268 -1.23 16.21 -10.14
N GLY A 269 -1.11 14.91 -10.33
CA GLY A 269 -0.37 14.06 -9.42
C GLY A 269 -0.25 12.63 -9.91
N ARG A 270 0.34 11.81 -9.05
CA ARG A 270 0.45 10.36 -9.23
C ARG A 270 0.17 9.69 -7.91
N GLY A 271 -0.11 8.40 -7.95
CA GLY A 271 -0.38 7.66 -6.75
C GLY A 271 -0.42 6.17 -6.98
N TYR A 272 -0.97 5.50 -5.97
CA TYR A 272 -1.24 4.08 -6.01
C TYR A 272 -2.63 3.82 -5.45
N VAL A 273 -3.31 2.85 -6.04
CA VAL A 273 -4.60 2.36 -5.58
C VAL A 273 -4.50 0.86 -5.35
N GLU A 274 -4.91 0.43 -4.16
CA GLU A 274 -5.00 -0.98 -3.78
C GLU A 274 -6.46 -1.36 -3.61
N LEU A 275 -6.89 -2.42 -4.29
CA LEU A 275 -8.26 -2.94 -4.21
C LEU A 275 -8.22 -4.39 -3.75
N VAL A 276 -8.95 -4.68 -2.68
CA VAL A 276 -9.05 -6.04 -2.11
C VAL A 276 -10.51 -6.45 -2.03
N GLY A 277 -10.80 -7.74 -2.18
CA GLY A 277 -12.14 -8.29 -1.97
C GLY A 277 -13.08 -8.20 -3.18
N TYR A 278 -12.53 -8.04 -4.39
CA TYR A 278 -13.29 -8.08 -5.64
C TYR A 278 -13.27 -9.46 -6.30
N ALA A 279 -12.15 -10.18 -6.18
CA ALA A 279 -12.03 -11.55 -6.66
C ALA A 279 -12.71 -12.52 -5.70
N ALA A 280 -13.45 -13.49 -6.24
CA ALA A 280 -13.96 -14.60 -5.47
C ALA A 280 -12.78 -15.47 -4.99
N GLU A 281 -12.56 -15.51 -3.68
CA GLU A 281 -11.57 -16.42 -3.11
C GLU A 281 -12.16 -17.82 -2.99
N ARG A 282 -11.42 -18.83 -3.49
CA ARG A 282 -11.75 -20.23 -3.18
C ARG A 282 -11.58 -20.43 -1.67
N SER A 283 -12.69 -20.39 -0.94
CA SER A 283 -12.69 -20.66 0.50
C SER A 283 -12.16 -22.08 0.75
N SER A 284 -10.96 -22.18 1.33
CA SER A 284 -10.61 -23.41 2.05
C SER A 284 -11.38 -23.38 3.37
N ARG A 285 -12.26 -24.35 3.60
CA ARG A 285 -13.12 -24.46 4.80
C ARG A 285 -12.37 -24.66 6.13
N ARG A 286 -11.08 -24.29 6.25
CA ARG A 286 -10.25 -24.65 7.43
C ARG A 286 -9.17 -23.65 7.88
N ALA A 287 -9.19 -22.39 7.46
CA ALA A 287 -8.23 -21.40 7.97
C ALA A 287 -8.78 -20.63 9.19
N THR A 288 -8.92 -21.28 10.34
CA THR A 288 -8.96 -20.58 11.63
C THR A 288 -7.55 -20.08 11.96
N GLY A 289 -7.33 -18.76 11.94
CA GLY A 289 -6.25 -18.13 12.73
C GLY A 289 -5.03 -17.56 11.99
N ALA A 290 -5.09 -17.30 10.69
CA ALA A 290 -4.06 -16.49 10.05
C ALA A 290 -4.37 -15.00 10.27
N LYS A 291 -3.66 -14.37 11.21
CA LYS A 291 -3.59 -12.90 11.32
C LYS A 291 -2.61 -12.41 10.26
N ALA A 292 -3.08 -11.68 9.25
CA ALA A 292 -2.21 -10.94 8.37
C ALA A 292 -1.75 -9.68 9.11
N LEU A 293 -0.47 -9.60 9.49
CA LEU A 293 0.16 -8.30 9.68
C LEU A 293 0.45 -7.76 8.28
N LEU A 294 -0.30 -6.75 7.86
CA LEU A 294 0.02 -5.94 6.69
C LEU A 294 0.96 -4.82 7.16
N GLY A 295 2.25 -4.96 6.87
CA GLY A 295 3.19 -3.84 6.85
C GLY A 295 3.73 -3.72 5.44
N ARG A 296 3.61 -2.54 4.81
CA ARG A 296 4.10 -2.26 3.45
C ARG A 296 5.15 -1.16 3.49
#